data_AF-F9QAW7-F1
#
_entry.id   AF-F9QAW7-F1
#
_cell.length_a   1.000
_cell.length_b   1.000
_cell.length_c   1.000
_cell.angle_alpha   90.00
_cell.angle_beta   90.00
_cell.angle_gamma   90.00
#
_symmetry.space_group_name_H-M   'P 1'
#
loop_
_entity.id
_entity.type
_entity.pdbx_description
1 polymer ?
#
loop_
_entity_poly.entity_id
_entity_poly.type
_entity_poly.pdbx_seq_one_letter_code
_entity_poly.pdbx_strand_id
1 'polypeptide(L)'
;MKLKSLLAIAIGSTLAATAMAHEAHAPQGATVVVKIEQLDPVNGNRDVGTVTISESPYGLVFTPDLHGLAAGVHGFHIHQNPSCDPKEKDGKLTAGLAAGGHWDPKEAKNTVILGRMTPI
;
A
#
# COMPACT_ATOMS: atom_id res chain seq x y z
N MET A 1 78.21 -37.01 5.59
CA MET A 1 78.33 -36.70 4.16
C MET A 1 77.61 -35.39 3.88
N LYS A 2 78.27 -34.47 3.17
CA LYS A 2 77.74 -33.16 2.74
C LYS A 2 76.71 -33.37 1.62
N LEU A 3 75.62 -32.59 1.59
CA LEU A 3 75.29 -31.84 0.37
C LEU A 3 74.43 -30.61 0.70
N LYS A 4 74.94 -29.45 0.30
CA LYS A 4 74.29 -28.14 0.32
C LYS A 4 73.56 -27.96 -1.02
N SER A 5 72.39 -27.30 -1.03
CA SER A 5 72.04 -26.31 -2.06
C SER A 5 70.80 -25.49 -1.66
N LEU A 6 70.98 -24.17 -1.68
CA LEU A 6 69.95 -23.13 -1.56
C LEU A 6 69.32 -22.84 -2.94
N LEU A 7 68.04 -22.41 -2.96
CA LEU A 7 67.43 -21.32 -3.78
C LEU A 7 65.89 -21.46 -3.63
N ALA A 8 65.16 -20.62 -2.89
CA ALA A 8 64.67 -19.27 -3.21
C ALA A 8 63.47 -19.23 -4.19
N ILE A 9 62.53 -18.29 -3.93
CA ILE A 9 61.44 -17.79 -4.81
C ILE A 9 60.11 -18.59 -4.67
N ALA A 10 58.91 -18.06 -4.46
CA ALA A 10 58.37 -16.70 -4.38
C ALA A 10 57.11 -16.64 -3.50
N ILE A 11 56.97 -15.50 -2.81
CA ILE A 11 55.81 -14.61 -2.72
C ILE A 11 54.51 -15.17 -3.33
N GLY A 12 53.50 -15.38 -2.49
CA GLY A 12 52.12 -15.63 -2.90
C GLY A 12 51.17 -15.14 -1.83
N SER A 13 51.12 -13.83 -1.61
CA SER A 13 50.10 -13.16 -0.80
C SER A 13 48.75 -13.29 -1.49
N THR A 14 47.99 -14.34 -1.16
CA THR A 14 46.57 -14.45 -1.51
C THR A 14 45.77 -13.58 -0.56
N LEU A 15 45.59 -12.32 -0.95
CA LEU A 15 44.59 -11.43 -0.37
C LEU A 15 43.22 -11.94 -0.81
N ALA A 16 42.54 -12.71 0.04
CA ALA A 16 41.17 -13.10 -0.16
C ALA A 16 40.28 -11.84 0.01
N ALA A 17 40.01 -11.16 -1.10
CA ALA A 17 39.00 -10.11 -1.14
C ALA A 17 37.63 -10.75 -0.95
N THR A 18 37.12 -10.74 0.28
CA THR A 18 35.71 -11.04 0.54
C THR A 18 34.89 -9.91 -0.06
N ALA A 19 34.33 -10.15 -1.24
CA ALA A 19 33.29 -9.29 -1.81
C ALA A 19 32.09 -9.33 -0.86
N MET A 20 31.94 -8.28 -0.04
CA MET A 20 30.71 -8.03 0.70
C MET A 20 29.66 -7.66 -0.34
N ALA A 21 28.90 -8.66 -0.80
CA ALA A 21 27.67 -8.42 -1.53
C ALA A 21 26.76 -7.61 -0.59
N HIS A 22 26.67 -6.30 -0.85
CA HIS A 22 25.66 -5.46 -0.24
C HIS A 22 24.34 -5.88 -0.87
N GLU A 23 23.66 -6.84 -0.25
CA GLU A 23 22.26 -7.10 -0.48
C GLU A 23 21.52 -5.80 -0.18
N ALA A 24 21.22 -5.03 -1.23
CA ALA A 24 20.33 -3.89 -1.15
C ALA A 24 18.93 -4.44 -0.88
N HIS A 25 18.64 -4.75 0.39
CA HIS A 25 17.29 -4.94 0.87
C HIS A 25 16.63 -3.55 0.79
N ALA A 26 16.03 -3.26 -0.38
CA ALA A 26 15.11 -2.14 -0.48
C ALA A 26 14.03 -2.38 0.58
N PRO A 27 13.74 -1.41 1.47
CA PRO A 27 12.65 -1.58 2.41
C PRO A 27 11.38 -1.81 1.60
N GLN A 28 10.81 -3.02 1.65
CA GLN A 28 9.45 -3.22 1.16
C GLN A 28 8.56 -2.42 2.10
N GLY A 29 8.15 -1.22 1.65
CA GLY A 29 7.23 -0.37 2.40
C GLY A 29 5.99 -1.16 2.83
N ALA A 30 5.46 -0.86 4.01
CA ALA A 30 4.35 -1.61 4.55
C ALA A 30 3.14 -1.54 3.61
N THR A 31 2.54 -2.70 3.31
CA THR A 31 1.33 -2.80 2.49
C THR A 31 0.10 -3.01 3.36
N VAL A 32 -1.00 -2.34 3.04
CA VAL A 32 -2.32 -2.56 3.64
C VAL A 32 -3.27 -3.08 2.58
N VAL A 33 -3.92 -4.21 2.81
CA VAL A 33 -4.94 -4.75 1.90
C VAL A 33 -6.31 -4.48 2.50
N VAL A 34 -7.13 -3.72 1.78
CA VAL A 34 -8.48 -3.34 2.19
C VAL A 34 -9.49 -4.15 1.39
N LYS A 35 -10.32 -4.93 2.07
CA LYS A 35 -11.47 -5.59 1.44
C LYS A 35 -12.54 -4.55 1.10
N ILE A 36 -13.11 -4.64 -0.10
CA ILE A 36 -14.14 -3.72 -0.58
C ILE A 36 -15.45 -4.49 -0.80
N GLU A 37 -16.55 -3.88 -0.38
CA GLU A 37 -17.89 -4.40 -0.59
C GLU A 37 -18.78 -3.38 -1.33
N GLN A 38 -19.60 -3.86 -2.25
CA GLN A 38 -20.71 -3.10 -2.80
C GLN A 38 -21.83 -3.07 -1.75
N LEU A 39 -22.18 -1.86 -1.31
CA LEU A 39 -23.16 -1.66 -0.25
C LEU A 39 -24.59 -1.75 -0.79
N ASP A 40 -25.38 -2.64 -0.20
CA ASP A 40 -26.82 -2.74 -0.43
C ASP A 40 -27.52 -3.00 0.91
N PRO A 41 -28.08 -1.94 1.54
CA PRO A 41 -28.75 -2.07 2.83
C PRO A 41 -30.02 -2.92 2.80
N VAL A 42 -30.54 -3.25 1.62
CA VAL A 42 -31.79 -4.02 1.44
C VAL A 42 -31.47 -5.49 1.20
N ASN A 43 -30.55 -5.78 0.29
CA ASN A 43 -30.24 -7.15 -0.15
C ASN A 43 -28.97 -7.74 0.48
N GLY A 44 -28.23 -6.93 1.25
CA GLY A 44 -26.96 -7.31 1.85
C GLY A 44 -25.75 -6.95 0.97
N ASN A 45 -24.64 -6.64 1.63
CA ASN A 45 -23.41 -6.27 0.95
C ASN A 45 -22.83 -7.44 0.14
N ARG A 46 -22.16 -7.10 -0.96
CA ARG A 46 -21.47 -8.06 -1.81
C ARG A 46 -19.98 -7.77 -1.86
N ASP A 47 -19.15 -8.80 -1.66
CA ASP A 47 -17.70 -8.70 -1.88
C ASP A 47 -17.41 -8.36 -3.36
N VAL A 48 -16.55 -7.37 -3.58
CA VAL A 48 -16.13 -6.93 -4.92
C VAL A 48 -14.63 -6.95 -5.11
N GLY A 49 -13.87 -7.54 -4.17
CA GLY A 49 -12.42 -7.63 -4.24
C GLY A 49 -11.70 -6.72 -3.24
N THR A 50 -10.54 -6.20 -3.62
CA THR A 50 -9.65 -5.48 -2.70
C THR A 50 -9.02 -4.23 -3.30
N VAL A 51 -8.57 -3.34 -2.43
CA VAL A 51 -7.63 -2.27 -2.77
C VAL A 51 -6.37 -2.48 -1.94
N THR A 52 -5.23 -2.61 -2.61
CA THR A 52 -3.92 -2.65 -1.95
C THR A 52 -3.34 -1.24 -1.87
N ILE A 53 -2.99 -0.82 -0.66
CA ILE A 53 -2.33 0.46 -0.38
C ILE A 53 -0.86 0.18 -0.13
N SER A 54 0.01 0.84 -0.89
CA SER A 54 1.47 0.76 -0.75
C SER A 54 2.11 2.13 -0.73
N GLU A 55 3.33 2.21 -0.18
CA GLU A 55 4.13 3.43 -0.19
C GLU A 55 4.95 3.54 -1.47
N SER A 56 5.10 4.76 -1.98
CA SER A 56 6.04 5.11 -3.04
C SER A 56 6.78 6.41 -2.66
N PRO A 57 7.90 6.75 -3.33
CA PRO A 57 8.56 8.04 -3.16
C PRO A 57 7.67 9.26 -3.45
N TYR A 58 6.51 9.06 -4.09
CA TYR A 58 5.56 10.12 -4.47
C TYR A 58 4.28 10.15 -3.61
N GLY A 59 4.20 9.29 -2.59
CA GLY A 59 3.03 9.15 -1.72
C GLY A 59 2.41 7.75 -1.79
N LEU A 60 1.21 7.61 -1.23
CA LEU A 60 0.47 6.35 -1.19
C LEU A 60 -0.10 6.00 -2.57
N VAL A 61 0.06 4.74 -2.96
CA VAL A 61 -0.50 4.16 -4.19
C VAL A 61 -1.64 3.23 -3.80
N PHE A 62 -2.79 3.39 -4.45
CA PHE A 62 -3.97 2.57 -4.25
C PHE A 62 -4.20 1.74 -5.51
N THR A 63 -4.06 0.43 -5.39
CA THR A 63 -4.15 -0.50 -6.51
C THR A 63 -5.44 -1.31 -6.36
N PRO A 64 -6.52 -0.97 -7.09
CA PRO A 64 -7.76 -1.71 -7.04
C PRO A 64 -7.65 -3.03 -7.83
N ASP A 65 -8.16 -4.10 -7.24
CA ASP A 65 -8.51 -5.35 -7.89
C ASP A 65 -10.01 -5.59 -7.61
N LEU A 66 -10.84 -4.90 -8.40
CA LEU A 66 -12.29 -4.81 -8.19
C LEU A 66 -13.07 -5.35 -9.37
N HIS A 67 -14.21 -5.99 -9.08
CA HIS A 67 -15.03 -6.63 -10.10
C HIS A 67 -16.53 -6.47 -9.85
N GLY A 68 -17.31 -6.51 -10.94
CA GLY A 68 -18.78 -6.45 -10.88
C GLY A 68 -19.35 -5.10 -10.44
N LEU A 69 -18.58 -4.02 -10.50
CA LEU A 69 -19.06 -2.66 -10.31
C LEU A 69 -19.62 -2.10 -11.64
N ALA A 70 -20.49 -1.09 -11.55
CA ALA A 70 -20.97 -0.39 -12.74
C ALA A 70 -19.80 0.25 -13.48
N ALA A 71 -19.75 0.10 -14.81
CA ALA A 71 -18.70 0.71 -15.62
C ALA A 71 -18.80 2.25 -15.58
N GLY A 72 -17.66 2.92 -15.48
CA GLY A 72 -17.57 4.37 -15.41
C GLY A 72 -16.51 4.82 -14.42
N VAL A 73 -16.33 6.14 -14.32
CA VAL A 73 -15.41 6.77 -13.37
C VAL A 73 -16.14 6.99 -12.05
N HIS A 74 -15.58 6.52 -10.95
CA HIS A 74 -16.18 6.64 -9.61
C HIS A 74 -15.34 7.56 -8.71
N GLY A 75 -16.00 8.43 -7.95
CA GLY A 75 -15.33 9.22 -6.93
C GLY A 75 -14.73 8.32 -5.86
N PHE A 76 -13.45 8.53 -5.52
CA PHE A 76 -12.72 7.67 -4.61
C PHE A 76 -12.11 8.50 -3.46
N HIS A 77 -12.51 8.19 -2.23
CA HIS A 77 -12.16 8.98 -1.07
C HIS A 77 -11.96 8.16 0.21
N ILE A 78 -11.13 8.66 1.11
CA ILE A 78 -11.05 8.18 2.50
C ILE A 78 -12.09 8.93 3.33
N HIS A 79 -12.85 8.19 4.14
CA HIS A 79 -13.84 8.73 5.07
C HIS A 79 -13.30 8.79 6.50
N GLN A 80 -13.89 9.66 7.31
CA GLN A 80 -13.38 9.97 8.66
C GLN A 80 -13.59 8.84 9.69
N ASN A 81 -14.64 8.02 9.55
CA ASN A 81 -14.95 6.94 10.49
C ASN A 81 -14.63 5.57 9.89
N PRO A 82 -14.10 4.62 10.68
CA PRO A 82 -13.81 3.26 10.22
C PRO A 82 -15.08 2.38 10.21
N SER A 83 -16.14 2.80 9.51
CA SER A 83 -17.38 2.02 9.35
C SER A 83 -17.95 2.21 7.95
N CYS A 84 -18.35 1.11 7.33
CA CYS A 84 -19.09 1.10 6.06
C CYS A 84 -20.61 0.89 6.26
N ASP A 85 -21.07 0.92 7.51
CA ASP A 85 -22.44 0.57 7.85
C ASP A 85 -23.44 1.60 7.32
N PRO A 86 -24.68 1.17 7.04
CA PRO A 86 -25.74 2.10 6.76
C PRO A 86 -26.10 2.90 8.01
N LYS A 87 -26.67 4.09 7.81
CA LYS A 87 -27.29 4.88 8.88
C LYS A 87 -28.57 5.52 8.38
N GLU A 88 -29.54 5.69 9.27
CA GLU A 88 -30.76 6.44 8.95
C GLU A 88 -30.48 7.93 8.81
N LYS A 89 -31.08 8.51 7.78
CA LYS A 89 -31.16 9.95 7.56
C LYS A 89 -32.49 10.27 6.90
N ASP A 90 -33.20 11.24 7.46
CA ASP A 90 -34.50 11.69 6.95
C ASP A 90 -35.51 10.53 6.78
N GLY A 91 -35.49 9.57 7.72
CA GLY A 91 -36.36 8.39 7.71
C GLY A 91 -35.99 7.31 6.70
N LYS A 92 -34.84 7.42 6.02
CA LYS A 92 -34.34 6.44 5.05
C LYS A 92 -33.01 5.85 5.50
N LEU A 93 -32.91 4.52 5.48
CA LEU A 93 -31.65 3.82 5.66
C LEU A 93 -30.73 4.08 4.45
N THR A 94 -29.59 4.73 4.68
CA THR A 94 -28.67 5.17 3.63
C THR A 94 -27.36 4.40 3.72
N ALA A 95 -26.95 3.76 2.62
CA ALA A 95 -25.72 2.98 2.53
C ALA A 95 -24.48 3.83 2.85
N GLY A 96 -23.54 3.28 3.62
CA GLY A 96 -22.23 3.89 3.90
C GLY A 96 -22.25 5.16 4.75
N LEU A 97 -23.43 5.60 5.22
CA LEU A 97 -23.56 6.89 5.91
C LEU A 97 -22.83 6.92 7.27
N ALA A 98 -22.57 5.76 7.89
CA ALA A 98 -21.79 5.69 9.13
C ALA A 98 -20.32 6.09 8.94
N ALA A 99 -19.78 6.00 7.71
CA ALA A 99 -18.44 6.45 7.36
C ALA A 99 -18.22 7.95 7.64
N GLY A 100 -19.31 8.72 7.66
CA GLY A 100 -19.27 10.16 7.88
C GLY A 100 -18.78 10.92 6.64
N GLY A 101 -18.26 12.13 6.86
CA GLY A 101 -17.71 12.96 5.79
C GLY A 101 -16.38 12.44 5.24
N HIS A 102 -15.84 13.15 4.25
CA HIS A 102 -14.46 12.93 3.80
C HIS A 102 -13.48 13.16 4.96
N TRP A 103 -12.42 12.37 5.01
CA TRP A 103 -11.36 12.55 5.98
C TRP A 103 -10.60 13.85 5.71
N ASP A 104 -10.78 14.82 6.60
CA ASP A 104 -10.16 16.14 6.54
C ASP A 104 -9.56 16.51 7.91
N PRO A 105 -8.43 15.89 8.31
CA PRO A 105 -7.82 16.12 9.62
C PRO A 105 -7.21 17.53 9.76
N LYS A 106 -7.13 18.29 8.66
CA LYS A 106 -6.59 19.66 8.64
C LYS A 106 -7.68 20.71 8.55
N GLU A 107 -8.96 20.31 8.53
CA GLU A 107 -10.12 21.19 8.35
C GLU A 107 -9.96 22.14 7.17
N ALA A 108 -9.37 21.64 6.08
CA ALA A 108 -9.10 22.38 4.87
C ALA A 108 -10.43 22.64 4.15
N LYS A 109 -11.07 23.78 4.46
CA LYS A 109 -12.33 24.27 3.88
C LYS A 109 -12.39 24.15 2.35
N ASN A 110 -12.77 22.98 1.86
CA ASN A 110 -13.06 22.61 0.47
C ASN A 110 -11.97 22.82 -0.61
N THR A 111 -10.76 23.29 -0.28
CA THR A 111 -9.72 23.54 -1.30
C THR A 111 -8.88 22.29 -1.60
N VAL A 112 -8.50 21.49 -0.58
CA VAL A 112 -7.78 20.22 -0.72
C VAL A 112 -8.09 19.33 0.49
N ILE A 113 -8.96 18.32 0.32
CA ILE A 113 -9.27 17.36 1.39
C ILE A 113 -8.26 16.21 1.33
N LEU A 114 -7.59 15.89 2.44
CA LEU A 114 -6.52 14.88 2.51
C LEU A 114 -6.97 13.46 2.12
N GLY A 115 -8.28 13.21 2.03
CA GLY A 115 -8.87 11.97 1.54
C GLY A 115 -9.36 11.98 0.09
N ARG A 116 -9.19 13.05 -0.71
CA ARG A 116 -9.60 13.03 -2.13
C ARG A 116 -8.52 12.41 -3.01
N MET A 117 -8.89 11.38 -3.75
CA MET A 117 -7.96 10.60 -4.55
C MET A 117 -8.33 10.65 -6.04
N THR A 118 -7.43 10.18 -6.89
CA THR A 118 -7.74 9.98 -8.30
C THR A 118 -8.92 9.00 -8.42
N PRO A 119 -9.95 9.33 -9.21
CA PRO A 119 -11.06 8.42 -9.48
C PRO A 119 -10.59 7.05 -10.01
N ILE A 120 -11.36 6.01 -9.72
CA ILE A 120 -11.13 4.62 -10.17
C ILE A 120 -12.17 4.18 -11.20
#